data_AF-B4CX33-F1
#
_entry.id   AF-B4CX33-F1
#
_cell.length_a   1.000
_cell.length_b   1.000
_cell.length_c   1.000
_cell.angle_alpha   90.00
_cell.angle_beta   90.00
_cell.angle_gamma   90.00
#
_symmetry.space_group_name_H-M   'P 1'
#
loop_
_entity.id
_entity.type
_entity.pdbx_description
1 polymer ?
#
loop_
_entity_poly.entity_id
_entity_poly.type
_entity_poly.pdbx_seq_one_letter_code
_entity_poly.pdbx_strand_id
1 'polypeptide(L)'
;MNGADGASVSYGLSVSSSGVDSGLIDSLTGNHVFLFLESGAVVAREGTTSATATTGPVEFTLSVDGSGNVTATLDRSVHQSSADSPVDSNEAVSLTSGLVTLTATITDADGDHQAASIDLGSHVSIHDDGPSITAVGTATALNVDESFLPTGSGTGPAGSTVDTEAFAGAFTHVNGADGASVSYGLSVSASGVDSGLIDSLTGNHVFLFLESGAVVAREGTTSVTAATGPIEFTLSVDGSGNVTATLDRSVHQSFGGFTGRQQRSGLADLRSGHLDSNDHRCRW
;
A
#
# COMPACT_ATOMS: atom_id res chain seq x y z
N MET A 1 46.50 49.00 -22.03
CA MET A 1 45.73 50.20 -22.39
C MET A 1 44.27 49.76 -22.42
N ASN A 2 43.42 50.50 -21.69
CA ASN A 2 41.96 50.54 -21.68
C ASN A 2 41.19 49.21 -21.71
N GLY A 3 40.83 48.71 -20.52
CA GLY A 3 39.83 47.65 -20.32
C GLY A 3 38.53 48.23 -19.76
N ALA A 4 37.84 49.06 -20.54
CA ALA A 4 36.55 49.65 -20.17
C ALA A 4 35.53 49.49 -21.31
N ASP A 5 35.62 48.36 -21.99
CA ASP A 5 34.85 48.01 -23.16
C ASP A 5 33.85 46.95 -22.66
N GLY A 6 32.55 47.21 -22.81
CA GLY A 6 31.51 46.47 -22.09
C GLY A 6 31.59 44.96 -22.31
N ALA A 7 31.72 44.20 -21.21
CA ALA A 7 31.69 42.75 -21.24
C ALA A 7 30.26 42.21 -21.22
N SER A 8 30.04 41.07 -21.87
CA SER A 8 28.78 40.31 -21.82
C SER A 8 28.99 38.98 -21.08
N VAL A 9 27.96 38.54 -20.38
CA VAL A 9 27.93 37.22 -19.72
C VAL A 9 26.90 36.36 -20.41
N SER A 10 27.25 35.10 -20.65
CA SER A 10 26.36 34.08 -21.20
C SER A 10 26.35 32.86 -20.28
N TYR A 11 25.24 32.13 -20.31
CA TYR A 11 25.03 30.92 -19.50
C TYR A 11 24.69 29.74 -20.41
N GLY A 12 25.21 28.57 -20.07
CA GLY A 12 24.92 27.34 -20.81
C GLY A 12 24.93 26.13 -19.89
N LEU A 13 24.06 25.18 -20.21
CA LEU A 13 24.06 23.85 -19.58
C LEU A 13 24.85 22.86 -20.44
N SER A 14 25.42 21.87 -19.78
CA SER A 14 26.07 20.73 -20.43
C SER A 14 25.84 19.46 -19.63
N VAL A 15 25.94 18.32 -20.31
CA VAL A 15 25.92 16.98 -19.69
C VAL A 15 27.30 16.33 -19.82
N SER A 16 27.66 15.44 -18.89
CA SER A 16 28.97 14.78 -18.89
C SER A 16 29.24 13.97 -20.16
N SER A 17 28.20 13.35 -20.71
CA SER A 17 28.18 12.81 -22.08
C SER A 17 26.74 12.67 -22.56
N SER A 18 26.52 12.70 -23.89
CA SER A 18 25.18 12.53 -24.45
C SER A 18 24.66 11.12 -24.16
N GLY A 19 23.47 11.04 -23.57
CA GLY A 19 22.86 9.77 -23.16
C GLY A 19 23.54 9.15 -21.95
N VAL A 20 24.14 9.95 -21.07
CA VAL A 20 24.64 9.47 -19.78
C VAL A 20 23.47 9.09 -18.87
N ASP A 21 23.61 8.00 -18.14
CA ASP A 21 22.61 7.57 -17.16
C ASP A 21 22.57 8.55 -15.99
N SER A 22 21.39 9.00 -15.62
CA SER A 22 21.16 9.90 -14.48
C SER A 22 21.30 9.19 -13.13
N GLY A 23 21.09 7.86 -13.11
CA GLY A 23 20.85 7.06 -11.91
C GLY A 23 19.38 6.97 -11.50
N LEU A 24 18.49 7.68 -12.20
CA LEU A 24 17.05 7.70 -11.95
C LEU A 24 16.31 6.69 -12.83
N ILE A 25 15.16 6.25 -12.33
CA ILE A 25 14.27 5.28 -12.99
C ILE A 25 12.91 5.95 -13.20
N ASP A 26 12.32 5.81 -14.40
CA ASP A 26 10.92 6.19 -14.64
C ASP A 26 10.01 5.25 -13.86
N SER A 27 9.17 5.80 -13.01
CA SER A 27 8.37 4.98 -12.08
C SER A 27 7.27 4.19 -12.76
N LEU A 28 6.84 4.57 -13.98
CA LEU A 28 5.81 3.85 -14.71
C LEU A 28 6.34 2.62 -15.46
N THR A 29 7.48 2.75 -16.13
CA THR A 29 8.04 1.70 -17.00
C THR A 29 9.14 0.89 -16.33
N GLY A 30 9.77 1.44 -15.29
CA GLY A 30 10.97 0.88 -14.66
C GLY A 30 12.24 1.03 -15.50
N ASN A 31 12.22 1.85 -16.54
CA ASN A 31 13.39 2.10 -17.40
C ASN A 31 14.32 3.15 -16.80
N HIS A 32 15.59 3.09 -17.20
CA HIS A 32 16.58 4.11 -16.82
C HIS A 32 16.32 5.44 -17.52
N VAL A 33 16.67 6.52 -16.83
CA VAL A 33 16.55 7.89 -17.33
C VAL A 33 17.93 8.41 -17.75
N PHE A 34 18.05 8.81 -19.01
CA PHE A 34 19.30 9.27 -19.62
C PHE A 34 19.24 10.76 -19.97
N LEU A 35 20.37 11.46 -19.83
CA LEU A 35 20.46 12.90 -20.03
C LEU A 35 21.01 13.26 -21.41
N PHE A 36 20.34 14.18 -22.10
CA PHE A 36 20.72 14.72 -23.39
C PHE A 36 20.78 16.24 -23.33
N LEU A 37 21.65 16.86 -24.13
CA LEU A 37 21.62 18.32 -24.34
C LEU A 37 20.90 18.59 -25.67
N GLU A 38 19.69 19.14 -25.60
CA GLU A 38 18.83 19.44 -26.75
C GLU A 38 18.53 20.94 -26.77
N SER A 39 18.95 21.64 -27.82
CA SER A 39 18.69 23.09 -28.00
C SER A 39 19.09 23.98 -26.80
N GLY A 40 20.15 23.60 -26.06
CA GLY A 40 20.66 24.33 -24.90
C GLY A 40 20.00 23.97 -23.55
N ALA A 41 19.01 23.08 -23.56
CA ALA A 41 18.40 22.52 -22.35
C ALA A 41 18.87 21.08 -22.13
N VAL A 42 18.97 20.67 -20.86
CA VAL A 42 19.16 19.25 -20.52
C VAL A 42 17.79 18.59 -20.52
N VAL A 43 17.60 17.59 -21.37
CA VAL A 43 16.37 16.81 -21.48
C VAL A 43 16.69 15.40 -20.99
N ALA A 44 15.98 14.97 -19.96
CA ALA A 44 16.08 13.63 -19.41
C ALA A 44 14.98 12.75 -20.02
N ARG A 45 15.36 11.60 -20.58
CA ARG A 45 14.42 10.70 -21.27
C ARG A 45 14.57 9.26 -20.79
N GLU A 46 13.46 8.55 -20.68
CA GLU A 46 13.46 7.14 -20.29
C GLU A 46 13.74 6.19 -21.46
N GLY A 47 14.40 5.07 -21.18
CA GLY A 47 14.56 3.98 -22.14
C GLY A 47 15.29 2.78 -21.54
N THR A 48 15.20 1.62 -22.17
CA THR A 48 15.96 0.42 -21.73
C THR A 48 17.46 0.57 -21.97
N THR A 49 17.86 1.47 -22.86
CA THR A 49 19.23 1.88 -23.17
C THR A 49 19.28 3.36 -23.52
N SER A 50 20.46 3.97 -23.50
CA SER A 50 20.65 5.35 -23.96
C SER A 50 20.25 5.57 -25.42
N ALA A 51 20.41 4.55 -26.28
CA ALA A 51 20.00 4.62 -27.68
C ALA A 51 18.47 4.71 -27.82
N THR A 52 17.73 3.87 -27.10
CA THR A 52 16.26 3.89 -27.10
C THR A 52 15.69 5.16 -26.44
N ALA A 53 16.41 5.72 -25.46
CA ALA A 53 15.99 6.94 -24.76
C ALA A 53 15.99 8.19 -25.66
N THR A 54 16.74 8.21 -26.77
CA THR A 54 16.76 9.36 -27.70
C THR A 54 15.39 9.76 -28.24
N THR A 55 14.46 8.80 -28.30
CA THR A 55 13.06 9.02 -28.69
C THR A 55 12.07 8.65 -27.60
N GLY A 56 12.56 8.39 -26.39
CA GLY A 56 11.74 8.06 -25.24
C GLY A 56 10.96 9.26 -24.71
N PRO A 57 9.92 9.01 -23.90
CA PRO A 57 9.27 10.03 -23.09
C PRO A 57 10.27 10.90 -22.33
N VAL A 58 9.91 12.18 -22.15
CA VAL A 58 10.67 13.12 -21.34
C VAL A 58 10.23 12.98 -19.88
N GLU A 59 11.20 12.83 -18.99
CA GLU A 59 11.00 12.72 -17.54
C GLU A 59 11.08 14.08 -16.87
N PHE A 60 12.14 14.83 -17.17
CA PHE A 60 12.31 16.19 -16.72
C PHE A 60 13.19 16.98 -17.68
N THR A 61 13.11 18.30 -17.58
CA THR A 61 13.94 19.24 -18.33
C THR A 61 14.60 20.25 -17.39
N LEU A 62 15.88 20.53 -17.61
CA LEU A 62 16.59 21.66 -17.01
C LEU A 62 16.92 22.68 -18.10
N SER A 63 16.53 23.92 -17.89
CA SER A 63 16.85 25.03 -18.80
C SER A 63 17.50 26.17 -18.04
N VAL A 64 18.28 27.00 -18.73
CA VAL A 64 18.87 28.23 -18.16
C VAL A 64 18.51 29.41 -19.04
N ASP A 65 18.09 30.52 -18.44
CA ASP A 65 17.82 31.77 -19.15
C ASP A 65 19.08 32.65 -19.31
N GLY A 66 18.96 33.75 -20.06
CA GLY A 66 20.06 34.68 -20.29
C GLY A 66 20.55 35.43 -19.04
N SER A 67 19.81 35.35 -17.92
CA SER A 67 20.21 35.91 -16.62
C SER A 67 20.83 34.85 -15.69
N GLY A 68 20.92 33.59 -16.14
CA GLY A 68 21.46 32.48 -15.36
C GLY A 68 20.44 31.81 -14.44
N ASN A 69 19.15 32.10 -14.58
CA ASN A 69 18.12 31.40 -13.81
C ASN A 69 17.92 30.01 -14.37
N VAL A 70 18.15 28.99 -13.54
CA VAL A 70 17.89 27.59 -13.91
C VAL A 70 16.46 27.23 -13.54
N THR A 71 15.72 26.68 -14.50
CA THR A 71 14.37 26.16 -14.31
C THR A 71 14.38 24.65 -14.51
N ALA A 72 13.88 23.91 -13.50
CA ALA A 72 13.59 22.49 -13.60
C ALA A 72 12.08 22.28 -13.83
N THR A 73 11.73 21.36 -14.72
CA THR A 73 10.34 20.94 -14.96
C THR A 73 10.31 19.43 -14.92
N LEU A 74 9.47 18.86 -14.05
CA LEU A 74 9.22 17.43 -13.96
C LEU A 74 7.95 17.11 -14.73
N ASP A 75 8.04 16.26 -15.73
CA ASP A 75 6.93 15.84 -16.58
C ASP A 75 6.35 14.49 -16.13
N ARG A 76 7.19 13.64 -15.52
CA ARG A 76 6.84 12.27 -15.11
C ARG A 76 7.56 11.89 -13.81
N SER A 77 6.97 10.94 -13.09
CA SER A 77 7.45 10.48 -11.79
C SER A 77 8.70 9.64 -11.94
N VAL A 78 9.71 9.93 -11.12
CA VAL A 78 10.99 9.23 -11.12
C VAL A 78 11.39 8.86 -9.69
N HIS A 79 12.10 7.74 -9.55
CA HIS A 79 12.60 7.23 -8.27
C HIS A 79 14.04 6.72 -8.41
N GLN A 80 14.66 6.32 -7.30
CA GLN A 80 15.96 5.64 -7.32
C GLN A 80 15.82 4.12 -7.47
N SER A 81 16.89 3.47 -7.91
CA SER A 81 16.90 2.01 -8.14
C SER A 81 16.79 1.15 -6.87
N SER A 82 16.92 1.72 -5.67
CA SER A 82 16.65 1.02 -4.41
C SER A 82 15.26 1.35 -3.89
N ALA A 83 14.50 0.31 -3.52
CA ALA A 83 13.31 0.50 -2.69
C ALA A 83 13.74 1.06 -1.33
N ASP A 84 13.31 2.27 -1.00
CA ASP A 84 13.67 2.91 0.24
C ASP A 84 12.87 2.32 1.43
N SER A 85 13.50 2.33 2.60
CA SER A 85 13.07 1.59 3.78
C SER A 85 12.86 2.55 4.96
N PRO A 86 11.78 2.44 5.77
CA PRO A 86 10.58 1.61 5.62
C PRO A 86 9.31 2.39 5.19
N VAL A 87 9.41 3.70 4.98
CA VAL A 87 8.29 4.56 4.54
C VAL A 87 8.85 5.67 3.67
N ASP A 88 8.46 5.64 2.41
CA ASP A 88 8.70 6.71 1.45
C ASP A 88 7.48 7.64 1.46
N SER A 89 7.71 8.94 1.60
CA SER A 89 6.62 9.90 1.79
C SER A 89 6.91 11.30 1.26
N ASN A 90 7.90 11.46 0.34
CA ASN A 90 8.40 12.71 -0.28
C ASN A 90 9.94 12.89 -0.13
N GLU A 91 10.74 11.84 -0.34
CA GLU A 91 12.22 11.91 -0.20
C GLU A 91 12.89 12.60 -1.38
N ALA A 92 13.97 13.35 -1.12
CA ALA A 92 14.73 14.05 -2.15
C ALA A 92 15.65 13.09 -2.91
N VAL A 93 15.35 12.88 -4.19
CA VAL A 93 16.17 12.15 -5.14
C VAL A 93 16.98 13.13 -5.98
N SER A 94 18.31 12.97 -6.01
CA SER A 94 19.21 13.86 -6.76
C SER A 94 19.90 13.13 -7.91
N LEU A 95 20.34 13.91 -8.90
CA LEU A 95 21.20 13.36 -9.96
C LEU A 95 22.57 12.98 -9.39
N THR A 96 23.21 11.98 -10.01
CA THR A 96 24.62 11.70 -9.70
C THR A 96 25.46 12.98 -9.93
N SER A 97 26.42 13.23 -9.05
CA SER A 97 27.27 14.43 -9.15
C SER A 97 28.09 14.44 -10.44
N GLY A 98 28.32 15.64 -10.97
CA GLY A 98 29.09 15.87 -12.19
C GLY A 98 28.37 15.52 -13.49
N LEU A 99 27.08 15.17 -13.44
CA LEU A 99 26.31 14.84 -14.64
C LEU A 99 25.84 16.08 -15.41
N VAL A 100 25.45 17.14 -14.72
CA VAL A 100 24.95 18.39 -15.32
C VAL A 100 25.79 19.55 -14.83
N THR A 101 26.33 20.35 -15.74
CA THR A 101 27.16 21.52 -15.40
C THR A 101 26.54 22.79 -15.97
N LEU A 102 26.39 23.81 -15.11
CA LEU A 102 26.12 25.19 -15.52
C LEU A 102 27.44 25.93 -15.70
N THR A 103 27.64 26.52 -16.87
CA THR A 103 28.82 27.34 -17.17
C THR A 103 28.40 28.78 -17.45
N ALA A 104 29.06 29.72 -16.77
CA ALA A 104 28.98 31.14 -17.07
C ALA A 104 30.24 31.56 -17.83
N THR A 105 30.09 32.20 -18.98
CA THR A 105 31.20 32.69 -19.82
C THR A 105 31.10 34.20 -19.95
N ILE A 106 32.13 34.91 -19.50
CA ILE A 106 32.30 36.35 -19.74
C ILE A 106 33.13 36.57 -21.00
N THR A 107 32.71 37.54 -21.81
CA THR A 107 33.29 37.93 -23.11
C THR A 107 33.48 39.43 -23.12
N ASP A 108 34.66 39.94 -23.42
CA ASP A 108 34.85 41.38 -23.68
C ASP A 108 34.67 41.73 -25.16
N ALA A 109 34.85 43.01 -25.50
CA ALA A 109 34.48 43.54 -26.80
C ALA A 109 35.42 43.12 -27.94
N ASP A 110 36.66 42.71 -27.64
CA ASP A 110 37.63 42.23 -28.64
C ASP A 110 37.68 40.69 -28.73
N GLY A 111 36.90 40.00 -27.89
CA GLY A 111 36.63 38.56 -28.00
C GLY A 111 37.48 37.70 -27.08
N ASP A 112 38.11 38.28 -26.07
CA ASP A 112 38.71 37.52 -24.98
C ASP A 112 37.60 36.98 -24.05
N HIS A 113 37.79 35.76 -23.56
CA HIS A 113 36.79 35.05 -22.77
C HIS A 113 37.37 34.38 -21.52
N GLN A 114 36.58 34.34 -20.45
CA GLN A 114 36.79 33.45 -19.30
C GLN A 114 35.50 32.72 -18.94
N ALA A 115 35.62 31.52 -18.36
CA ALA A 115 34.48 30.73 -17.93
C ALA A 115 34.67 30.14 -16.52
N ALA A 116 33.57 29.99 -15.81
CA ALA A 116 33.48 29.29 -14.52
C ALA A 116 32.25 28.38 -14.52
N SER A 117 32.33 27.27 -13.79
CA SER A 117 31.31 26.22 -13.83
C SER A 117 30.88 25.75 -12.43
N ILE A 118 29.64 25.30 -12.33
CA ILE A 118 29.03 24.70 -11.14
C ILE A 118 28.36 23.39 -11.54
N ASP A 119 28.56 22.33 -10.76
CA ASP A 119 27.82 21.08 -10.89
C ASP A 119 26.39 21.26 -10.36
N LEU A 120 25.40 21.09 -11.23
CA LEU A 120 23.99 21.14 -10.85
C LEU A 120 23.45 19.80 -10.38
N GLY A 121 24.13 18.68 -10.64
CA GLY A 121 23.59 17.35 -10.33
C GLY A 121 23.27 17.17 -8.85
N SER A 122 24.14 17.69 -7.98
CA SER A 122 23.96 17.71 -6.52
C SER A 122 23.06 18.84 -6.00
N HIS A 123 22.61 19.75 -6.86
CA HIS A 123 21.79 20.92 -6.51
C HIS A 123 20.35 20.84 -7.02
N VAL A 124 20.02 19.80 -7.80
CA VAL A 124 18.67 19.50 -8.26
C VAL A 124 18.17 18.27 -7.51
N SER A 125 17.16 18.47 -6.67
CA SER A 125 16.43 17.39 -6.00
C SER A 125 15.01 17.29 -6.55
N ILE A 126 14.63 16.09 -6.94
CA ILE A 126 13.28 15.70 -7.29
C ILE A 126 12.72 14.97 -6.08
N HIS A 127 11.58 15.41 -5.55
CA HIS A 127 10.99 14.70 -4.43
C HIS A 127 10.07 13.59 -4.93
N ASP A 128 10.32 12.36 -4.49
CA ASP A 128 9.51 11.19 -4.83
C ASP A 128 8.44 10.97 -3.77
N ASP A 129 7.17 11.01 -4.19
CA ASP A 129 6.02 10.86 -3.32
C ASP A 129 5.64 9.38 -3.18
N GLY A 130 6.05 8.74 -2.08
CA GLY A 130 5.66 7.36 -1.79
C GLY A 130 4.19 7.17 -1.32
N PRO A 131 3.71 5.91 -1.34
CA PRO A 131 2.35 5.60 -0.94
C PRO A 131 2.13 5.68 0.57
N SER A 132 0.92 6.03 0.99
CA SER A 132 0.50 5.99 2.40
C SER A 132 -0.85 5.32 2.56
N ILE A 133 -1.07 4.66 3.70
CA ILE A 133 -2.35 4.03 4.04
C ILE A 133 -2.65 4.25 5.52
N THR A 134 -3.92 4.48 5.86
CA THR A 134 -4.39 4.69 7.22
C THR A 134 -5.72 3.98 7.43
N ALA A 135 -5.88 3.32 8.57
CA ALA A 135 -7.17 2.77 8.98
C ALA A 135 -8.03 3.87 9.60
N VAL A 136 -9.26 4.04 9.10
CA VAL A 136 -10.23 5.04 9.58
C VAL A 136 -11.33 4.43 10.46
N GLY A 137 -11.33 3.11 10.64
CA GLY A 137 -12.02 2.43 11.75
C GLY A 137 -13.52 2.17 11.57
N THR A 138 -14.08 2.34 10.37
CA THR A 138 -15.49 1.99 10.10
C THR A 138 -15.57 0.79 9.17
N ALA A 139 -15.98 -0.36 9.70
CA ALA A 139 -16.39 -1.52 8.93
C ALA A 139 -17.70 -2.06 9.49
N THR A 140 -18.54 -2.63 8.61
CA THR A 140 -19.76 -3.31 9.03
C THR A 140 -19.40 -4.62 9.75
N ALA A 141 -20.19 -4.99 10.76
CA ALA A 141 -20.06 -6.30 11.40
C ALA A 141 -20.54 -7.41 10.45
N LEU A 142 -19.86 -8.55 10.45
CA LEU A 142 -20.32 -9.76 9.78
C LEU A 142 -21.30 -10.51 10.68
N ASN A 143 -22.44 -10.91 10.14
CA ASN A 143 -23.53 -11.57 10.84
C ASN A 143 -23.99 -12.82 10.08
N VAL A 144 -23.64 -13.97 10.62
CA VAL A 144 -24.15 -15.27 10.18
C VAL A 144 -25.19 -15.79 11.17
N ASP A 145 -26.11 -16.62 10.69
CA ASP A 145 -27.20 -17.17 11.50
C ASP A 145 -27.27 -18.70 11.38
N GLU A 146 -26.95 -19.34 12.49
CA GLU A 146 -26.95 -20.80 12.66
C GLU A 146 -28.34 -21.43 12.44
N SER A 147 -29.42 -20.66 12.61
CA SER A 147 -30.78 -21.12 12.32
C SER A 147 -30.93 -21.59 10.87
N PHE A 148 -30.03 -21.17 9.97
CA PHE A 148 -30.03 -21.50 8.56
C PHE A 148 -29.03 -22.61 8.17
N LEU A 149 -28.32 -23.23 9.12
CA LEU A 149 -27.60 -24.48 8.84
C LEU A 149 -28.57 -25.62 8.46
N PRO A 150 -28.10 -26.71 7.83
CA PRO A 150 -28.95 -27.83 7.40
C PRO A 150 -29.83 -28.45 8.49
N THR A 151 -29.41 -28.37 9.76
CA THR A 151 -30.16 -28.85 10.93
C THR A 151 -30.74 -27.73 11.80
N GLY A 152 -30.63 -26.48 11.35
CA GLY A 152 -31.18 -25.32 12.03
C GLY A 152 -32.71 -25.25 11.93
N SER A 153 -33.32 -24.30 12.65
CA SER A 153 -34.78 -24.14 12.68
C SER A 153 -35.36 -23.62 11.36
N GLY A 154 -34.54 -22.98 10.52
CA GLY A 154 -34.96 -22.23 9.33
C GLY A 154 -35.85 -21.03 9.66
N THR A 155 -35.93 -20.64 10.93
CA THR A 155 -36.78 -19.55 11.42
C THR A 155 -35.91 -18.39 11.89
N GLY A 156 -36.33 -17.16 11.58
CA GLY A 156 -35.60 -15.95 11.93
C GLY A 156 -35.88 -14.82 10.92
N PRO A 157 -35.26 -13.63 11.08
CA PRO A 157 -35.13 -12.65 10.01
C PRO A 157 -34.49 -13.29 8.75
N ALA A 158 -34.36 -12.55 7.65
CA ALA A 158 -33.56 -13.02 6.51
C ALA A 158 -32.09 -13.16 6.94
N GLY A 159 -31.74 -14.30 7.53
CA GLY A 159 -30.41 -14.69 7.93
C GLY A 159 -29.81 -15.65 6.91
N SER A 160 -28.50 -15.82 6.98
CA SER A 160 -27.73 -16.65 6.07
C SER A 160 -26.57 -17.24 6.84
N THR A 161 -26.12 -18.42 6.41
CA THR A 161 -24.88 -19.02 6.91
C THR A 161 -23.67 -18.35 6.26
N VAL A 162 -23.89 -17.45 5.32
CA VAL A 162 -22.86 -16.67 4.62
C VAL A 162 -23.21 -15.19 4.70
N ASP A 163 -22.24 -14.37 5.11
CA ASP A 163 -22.35 -12.91 5.08
C ASP A 163 -21.10 -12.30 4.45
N THR A 164 -21.28 -11.22 3.67
CA THR A 164 -20.19 -10.54 2.96
C THR A 164 -20.33 -9.04 3.15
N GLU A 165 -19.28 -8.44 3.70
CA GLU A 165 -19.24 -7.00 3.99
C GLU A 165 -17.99 -6.35 3.39
N ALA A 166 -18.13 -5.09 2.97
CA ALA A 166 -17.04 -4.34 2.37
C ALA A 166 -16.16 -3.68 3.44
N PHE A 167 -14.92 -4.17 3.60
CA PHE A 167 -13.94 -3.63 4.53
C PHE A 167 -12.98 -2.63 3.88
N ALA A 168 -12.97 -2.50 2.55
CA ALA A 168 -12.12 -1.54 1.85
C ALA A 168 -12.30 -0.10 2.36
N GLY A 169 -13.53 0.29 2.70
CA GLY A 169 -13.85 1.61 3.25
C GLY A 169 -13.29 1.87 4.66
N ALA A 170 -12.77 0.85 5.34
CA ALA A 170 -12.08 1.02 6.62
C ALA A 170 -10.66 1.58 6.45
N PHE A 171 -10.17 1.73 5.21
CA PHE A 171 -8.84 2.22 4.89
C PHE A 171 -8.91 3.40 3.91
N THR A 172 -8.09 4.41 4.16
CA THR A 172 -7.82 5.50 3.21
C THR A 172 -6.37 5.43 2.81
N HIS A 173 -6.08 5.62 1.51
CA HIS A 173 -4.72 5.56 0.99
C HIS A 173 -4.45 6.69 0.00
N VAL A 174 -3.16 6.99 -0.17
CA VAL A 174 -2.62 7.87 -1.22
C VAL A 174 -1.61 7.03 -1.99
N ASN A 175 -1.71 7.05 -3.31
CA ASN A 175 -0.93 6.17 -4.18
C ASN A 175 0.49 6.67 -4.49
N GLY A 176 0.82 7.92 -4.16
CA GLY A 176 2.02 8.55 -4.73
C GLY A 176 1.80 8.97 -6.19
N ALA A 177 2.80 9.65 -6.75
CA ALA A 177 2.77 10.14 -8.13
C ALA A 177 3.09 9.04 -9.16
N ASP A 178 3.77 7.98 -8.74
CA ASP A 178 4.09 6.78 -9.51
C ASP A 178 2.98 5.73 -9.50
N GLY A 179 2.10 5.79 -8.51
CA GLY A 179 0.98 4.89 -8.34
C GLY A 179 1.27 3.77 -7.36
N ALA A 180 0.22 3.14 -6.85
CA ALA A 180 0.33 2.05 -5.91
C ALA A 180 -0.78 1.02 -6.11
N SER A 181 -0.62 -0.13 -5.47
CA SER A 181 -1.67 -1.14 -5.37
C SER A 181 -2.01 -1.39 -3.91
N VAL A 182 -3.29 -1.60 -3.65
CA VAL A 182 -3.78 -2.04 -2.33
C VAL A 182 -4.03 -3.54 -2.40
N SER A 183 -3.55 -4.26 -1.39
CA SER A 183 -3.85 -5.67 -1.20
C SER A 183 -4.48 -5.88 0.18
N TYR A 184 -5.41 -6.83 0.23
CA TYR A 184 -6.10 -7.21 1.46
C TYR A 184 -5.69 -8.62 1.85
N GLY A 185 -5.52 -8.82 3.16
CA GLY A 185 -5.15 -10.10 3.72
C GLY A 185 -5.73 -10.27 5.12
N LEU A 186 -6.01 -11.51 5.48
CA LEU A 186 -6.39 -11.88 6.83
C LEU A 186 -5.18 -12.47 7.55
N SER A 187 -5.14 -12.34 8.87
CA SER A 187 -4.15 -12.99 9.71
C SER A 187 -4.76 -13.44 11.03
N VAL A 188 -4.08 -14.37 11.69
CA VAL A 188 -4.38 -14.80 13.06
C VAL A 188 -3.14 -14.56 13.92
N SER A 189 -3.33 -14.32 15.21
CA SER A 189 -2.22 -13.99 16.13
C SER A 189 -1.19 -15.12 16.26
N ALA A 190 -1.62 -16.38 16.10
CA ALA A 190 -0.78 -17.54 15.95
C ALA A 190 -1.57 -18.67 15.27
N SER A 191 -0.89 -19.58 14.58
CA SER A 191 -1.53 -20.77 14.03
C SER A 191 -2.09 -21.64 15.17
N GLY A 192 -3.37 -22.01 15.07
CA GLY A 192 -4.07 -22.78 16.08
C GLY A 192 -4.34 -21.99 17.37
N VAL A 193 -4.50 -20.66 17.28
CA VAL A 193 -4.92 -19.86 18.43
C VAL A 193 -6.37 -20.16 18.79
N ASP A 194 -6.67 -20.29 20.08
CA ASP A 194 -8.04 -20.50 20.56
C ASP A 194 -8.88 -19.24 20.32
N SER A 195 -10.05 -19.42 19.69
CA SER A 195 -11.00 -18.33 19.42
C SER A 195 -11.84 -17.94 20.65
N GLY A 196 -11.88 -18.78 21.69
CA GLY A 196 -12.78 -18.67 22.83
C GLY A 196 -14.18 -19.28 22.58
N LEU A 197 -14.39 -19.86 21.41
CA LEU A 197 -15.64 -20.48 20.99
C LEU A 197 -15.59 -21.99 21.19
N ILE A 198 -16.78 -22.54 21.36
CA ILE A 198 -17.02 -23.96 21.56
C ILE A 198 -17.98 -24.45 20.48
N ASP A 199 -17.65 -25.55 19.80
CA ASP A 199 -18.60 -26.24 18.93
C ASP A 199 -19.78 -26.75 19.79
N SER A 200 -21.00 -26.37 19.39
CA SER A 200 -22.21 -26.63 20.17
C SER A 200 -22.60 -28.11 20.21
N LEU A 201 -22.10 -28.93 19.30
CA LEU A 201 -22.44 -30.35 19.19
C LEU A 201 -21.50 -31.23 20.03
N THR A 202 -20.19 -30.99 19.96
CA THR A 202 -19.14 -31.81 20.58
C THR A 202 -18.66 -31.26 21.90
N GLY A 203 -18.79 -29.94 22.11
CA GLY A 203 -18.21 -29.24 23.25
C GLY A 203 -16.70 -28.99 23.15
N ASN A 204 -16.10 -29.22 21.97
CA ASN A 204 -14.69 -28.95 21.73
C ASN A 204 -14.42 -27.45 21.52
N HIS A 205 -13.17 -27.04 21.78
CA HIS A 205 -12.71 -25.68 21.50
C HIS A 205 -12.51 -25.46 20.00
N VAL A 206 -12.75 -24.24 19.55
CA VAL A 206 -12.54 -23.81 18.16
C VAL A 206 -11.25 -23.01 18.05
N PHE A 207 -10.34 -23.46 17.19
CA PHE A 207 -9.03 -22.85 16.96
C PHE A 207 -8.94 -22.26 15.56
N LEU A 208 -8.22 -21.14 15.42
CA LEU A 208 -8.09 -20.41 14.16
C LEU A 208 -6.76 -20.72 13.47
N PHE A 209 -6.83 -20.99 12.18
CA PHE A 209 -5.69 -21.23 11.30
C PHE A 209 -5.75 -20.28 10.11
N LEU A 210 -4.60 -19.89 9.57
CA LEU A 210 -4.54 -19.20 8.28
C LEU A 210 -4.16 -20.22 7.21
N GLU A 211 -5.08 -20.56 6.32
CA GLU A 211 -4.92 -21.55 5.27
C GLU A 211 -5.16 -20.89 3.91
N SER A 212 -4.13 -20.81 3.06
CA SER A 212 -4.22 -20.21 1.71
C SER A 212 -4.82 -18.79 1.67
N GLY A 213 -4.58 -17.97 2.70
CA GLY A 213 -5.07 -16.60 2.82
C GLY A 213 -6.46 -16.44 3.46
N ALA A 214 -7.14 -17.54 3.76
CA ALA A 214 -8.39 -17.55 4.51
C ALA A 214 -8.16 -17.96 5.98
N VAL A 215 -8.93 -17.37 6.90
CA VAL A 215 -8.97 -17.85 8.28
C VAL A 215 -9.94 -19.02 8.34
N VAL A 216 -9.44 -20.20 8.70
CA VAL A 216 -10.24 -21.41 8.86
C VAL A 216 -10.31 -21.72 10.36
N ALA A 217 -11.53 -21.73 10.90
CA ALA A 217 -11.79 -22.09 12.28
C ALA A 217 -12.15 -23.58 12.35
N ARG A 218 -11.45 -24.35 13.19
CA ARG A 218 -11.65 -25.79 13.31
C ARG A 218 -11.81 -26.21 14.76
N GLU A 219 -12.66 -27.20 15.02
CA GLU A 219 -12.84 -27.73 16.36
C GLU A 219 -11.78 -28.80 16.73
N GLY A 220 -11.43 -28.87 18.01
CA GLY A 220 -10.63 -29.95 18.56
C GLY A 220 -10.50 -29.87 20.08
N THR A 221 -10.03 -30.94 20.71
CA THR A 221 -9.71 -30.93 22.16
C THR A 221 -8.43 -30.13 22.45
N THR A 222 -7.59 -29.96 21.44
CA THR A 222 -6.37 -29.15 21.42
C THR A 222 -6.19 -28.53 20.03
N SER A 223 -5.33 -27.51 19.93
CA SER A 223 -4.97 -26.92 18.63
C SER A 223 -4.34 -27.93 17.66
N VAL A 224 -3.60 -28.93 18.17
CA VAL A 224 -3.01 -30.00 17.34
C VAL A 224 -4.10 -30.88 16.73
N THR A 225 -5.09 -31.29 17.53
CA THR A 225 -6.22 -32.09 17.02
C THR A 225 -7.13 -31.27 16.11
N ALA A 226 -7.22 -29.96 16.33
CA ALA A 226 -8.04 -29.06 15.53
C ALA A 226 -7.48 -28.83 14.12
N ALA A 227 -6.16 -28.94 13.92
CA ALA A 227 -5.54 -28.75 12.60
C ALA A 227 -6.10 -29.68 11.50
N THR A 228 -6.68 -30.82 11.88
CA THR A 228 -7.39 -31.73 10.97
C THR A 228 -8.85 -31.95 11.37
N GLY A 229 -9.36 -31.13 12.30
CA GLY A 229 -10.72 -31.19 12.78
C GLY A 229 -11.74 -30.65 11.77
N PRO A 230 -13.03 -30.91 12.02
CA PRO A 230 -14.13 -30.27 11.29
C PRO A 230 -13.98 -28.74 11.28
N ILE A 231 -14.37 -28.14 10.16
CA ILE A 231 -14.41 -26.68 9.99
C ILE A 231 -15.70 -26.17 10.62
N GLU A 232 -15.58 -25.14 11.44
CA GLU A 232 -16.69 -24.46 12.12
C GLU A 232 -17.16 -23.25 11.32
N PHE A 233 -16.22 -22.43 10.89
CA PHE A 233 -16.46 -21.30 10.00
C PHE A 233 -15.19 -20.93 9.25
N THR A 234 -15.35 -20.16 8.17
CA THR A 234 -14.25 -19.61 7.38
C THR A 234 -14.44 -18.11 7.21
N LEU A 235 -13.36 -17.33 7.31
CA LEU A 235 -13.30 -15.94 6.86
C LEU A 235 -12.38 -15.85 5.64
N SER A 236 -12.82 -15.19 4.60
CA SER A 236 -12.03 -14.94 3.39
C SER A 236 -12.12 -13.48 2.98
N VAL A 237 -11.10 -12.97 2.29
CA VAL A 237 -11.12 -11.62 1.73
C VAL A 237 -10.78 -11.67 0.25
N ASP A 238 -11.52 -10.94 -0.57
CA ASP A 238 -11.24 -10.81 -2.01
C ASP A 238 -10.31 -9.63 -2.32
N GLY A 239 -9.91 -9.49 -3.59
CA GLY A 239 -9.03 -8.40 -4.03
C GLY A 239 -9.64 -6.99 -3.93
N SER A 240 -10.95 -6.89 -3.70
CA SER A 240 -11.66 -5.62 -3.48
C SER A 240 -11.87 -5.30 -1.99
N GLY A 241 -11.37 -6.15 -1.09
CA GLY A 241 -11.53 -5.96 0.34
C GLY A 241 -12.92 -6.34 0.86
N ASN A 242 -13.69 -7.15 0.13
CA ASN A 242 -14.90 -7.74 0.68
C ASN A 242 -14.52 -8.95 1.53
N VAL A 243 -14.94 -8.94 2.79
CA VAL A 243 -14.71 -10.06 3.71
C VAL A 243 -15.97 -10.90 3.75
N THR A 244 -15.84 -12.20 3.51
CA THR A 244 -16.94 -13.17 3.59
C THR A 244 -16.74 -14.10 4.77
N ALA A 245 -17.74 -14.17 5.64
CA ALA A 245 -17.86 -15.18 6.68
C ALA A 245 -18.79 -16.30 6.20
N THR A 246 -18.38 -17.55 6.35
CA THR A 246 -19.19 -18.74 6.10
C THR A 246 -19.23 -19.57 7.37
N LEU A 247 -20.42 -19.85 7.88
CA LEU A 247 -20.69 -20.72 9.01
C LEU A 247 -21.02 -22.13 8.51
N ASP A 248 -20.26 -23.11 8.96
CA ASP A 248 -20.44 -24.53 8.61
C ASP A 248 -21.06 -25.33 9.76
N ARG A 249 -20.86 -24.87 11.01
CA ARG A 249 -21.30 -25.55 12.24
C ARG A 249 -21.62 -24.55 13.36
N SER A 250 -22.53 -24.96 14.24
CA SER A 250 -22.97 -24.17 15.38
C SER A 250 -21.86 -23.98 16.41
N VAL A 251 -21.64 -22.72 16.80
CA VAL A 251 -20.73 -22.35 17.88
C VAL A 251 -21.44 -21.55 18.98
N HIS A 252 -20.89 -21.59 20.19
CA HIS A 252 -21.30 -20.73 21.30
C HIS A 252 -20.08 -20.29 22.11
N GLN A 253 -20.25 -19.26 22.96
CA GLN A 253 -19.15 -18.78 23.79
C GLN A 253 -18.86 -19.71 24.96
N SER A 254 -17.57 -19.87 25.28
CA SER A 254 -17.18 -20.58 26.50
C SER A 254 -17.65 -19.80 27.74
N PHE A 255 -18.52 -20.40 28.56
CA PHE A 255 -18.87 -19.81 29.85
C PHE A 255 -17.69 -19.97 30.82
N GLY A 256 -16.89 -18.92 30.97
CA GLY A 256 -15.86 -18.85 32.01
C GLY A 256 -16.45 -19.19 33.39
N GLY A 257 -15.81 -20.12 34.11
CA GLY A 257 -16.34 -20.69 35.34
C GLY A 257 -16.75 -19.67 36.39
N PHE A 258 -18.06 -19.58 36.66
CA PHE A 258 -18.58 -18.86 37.81
C PHE A 258 -18.32 -19.66 39.10
N THR A 259 -17.27 -19.31 39.84
CA THR A 259 -17.11 -19.72 41.23
C THR A 259 -17.94 -18.81 42.14
N GLY A 260 -19.21 -19.15 42.36
CA GLY A 260 -19.99 -18.61 43.49
C GLY A 260 -21.37 -18.05 43.13
N ARG A 261 -22.40 -18.82 43.50
CA ARG A 261 -23.85 -18.48 43.62
C ARG A 261 -24.36 -17.25 42.85
N GLN A 262 -24.85 -17.48 41.63
CA GLN A 262 -26.22 -17.14 41.24
C GLN A 262 -26.70 -18.15 40.20
N GLN A 263 -27.38 -19.21 40.65
CA GLN A 263 -28.32 -19.94 39.81
C GLN A 263 -29.62 -19.13 39.75
N ARG A 264 -30.03 -18.74 38.55
CA ARG A 264 -31.40 -18.85 38.04
C ARG A 264 -31.21 -19.11 36.54
N SER A 265 -31.36 -20.31 35.97
CA SER A 265 -32.46 -21.28 36.09
C SER A 265 -33.77 -20.61 36.50
N GLY A 266 -34.39 -19.92 35.55
CA GLY A 266 -35.80 -19.60 35.61
C GLY A 266 -36.60 -20.81 35.15
N LEU A 267 -36.83 -21.78 36.04
CA LEU A 267 -37.91 -22.74 35.89
C LEU A 267 -39.10 -22.28 36.75
N ALA A 268 -40.27 -22.25 36.11
CA ALA A 268 -41.64 -22.13 36.63
C ALA A 268 -42.27 -20.72 36.78
N ASP A 269 -43.02 -20.32 35.75
CA ASP A 269 -44.46 -20.08 35.93
C ASP A 269 -45.23 -21.00 34.97
N LEU A 270 -46.11 -21.84 35.52
CA LEU A 270 -46.95 -22.79 34.80
C LEU A 270 -48.19 -22.04 34.32
N ARG A 271 -48.20 -21.57 33.07
CA ARG A 271 -49.40 -21.40 32.23
C ARG A 271 -49.00 -21.23 30.76
N SER A 272 -49.20 -22.31 30.01
CA SER A 272 -49.43 -22.43 28.55
C SER A 272 -48.87 -21.34 27.62
N GLY A 273 -47.88 -21.73 26.79
CA GLY A 273 -47.67 -21.12 25.46
C GLY A 273 -46.23 -20.76 25.12
N HIS A 274 -45.48 -21.76 24.61
CA HIS A 274 -44.34 -21.63 23.67
C HIS A 274 -43.18 -20.67 24.04
N LEU A 275 -42.13 -21.23 24.63
CA LEU A 275 -40.82 -20.61 24.76
C LEU A 275 -40.01 -20.88 23.48
N ASP A 276 -39.68 -19.85 22.71
CA ASP A 276 -38.62 -19.93 21.71
C ASP A 276 -37.28 -19.67 22.39
N SER A 277 -36.45 -20.70 22.48
CA SER A 277 -35.14 -20.71 23.17
C SER A 277 -33.97 -20.38 22.25
N ASN A 278 -34.22 -19.77 21.08
CA ASN A 278 -33.29 -19.85 19.93
C ASN A 278 -32.70 -18.53 19.41
N ASP A 279 -32.79 -17.40 20.12
CA ASP A 279 -32.12 -16.15 19.67
C ASP A 279 -30.67 -16.12 20.20
N HIS A 280 -29.77 -16.82 19.50
CA HIS A 280 -28.32 -16.73 19.68
C HIS A 280 -27.68 -16.08 18.43
N ARG A 281 -27.86 -14.77 18.27
CA ARG A 281 -27.06 -14.02 17.30
C ARG A 281 -25.60 -14.01 17.74
N CYS A 282 -24.73 -14.67 16.97
CA CYS A 282 -23.29 -14.44 17.08
C CYS A 282 -22.95 -13.17 16.28
N ARG A 283 -22.68 -12.07 16.99
CA ARG A 283 -22.07 -10.88 16.41
C ARG A 283 -20.55 -11.03 16.53
N TRP A 284 -19.83 -10.89 15.42
CA TRP A 284 -18.37 -10.92 15.35
C TRP A 284 -17.81 -9.53 15.12
#